data_AF-A0A8T3PH41-F1
#
_entry.id   AF-A0A8T3PH41-F1
#
_cell.length_a   1.000
_cell.length_b   1.000
_cell.length_c   1.000
_cell.angle_alpha   90.00
_cell.angle_beta   90.00
_cell.angle_gamma   90.00
#
_symmetry.space_group_name_H-M   'P 1'
#
loop_
_entity.id
_entity.type
_entity.pdbx_description
1 polymer ?
#
loop_
_entity_poly.entity_id
_entity_poly.type
_entity_poly.pdbx_seq_one_letter_code
_entity_poly.pdbx_strand_id
1 'polypeptide(L)'
;MPYLNRELSWLDFNARVLHEAVDERNPLLERTRFLSIFTRNLDEFFQVRVAGLRQQVAVGHSSPFPDGLSASEVLERIRTRVLPLIELHSRTFAAIRAELAEEGIRIVSYDERPERQAELRQRFLDEIFPVLTPLAVDPGHPFPYISDLSLSLAVTVRDPDTGERRFARLKVPPVLPRLWEVGSRTYMLLEQIIAANLDVLFPGMEVLEHHLFRVTRNADLSIEEDEADDLLLAIEEELRKRRFGKVVRLEVERSMPHA
;
A
#
# COMPACT_ATOMS: atom_id res chain seq x y z
N MET A 1 -3.53 -29.56 27.68
CA MET A 1 -3.68 -28.09 27.57
C MET A 1 -4.22 -27.81 26.19
N PRO A 2 -5.25 -26.95 26.01
CA PRO A 2 -5.67 -26.56 24.67
C PRO A 2 -4.49 -25.86 23.97
N TYR A 3 -4.10 -26.31 22.79
CA TYR A 3 -3.07 -25.67 21.99
C TYR A 3 -3.57 -24.29 21.54
N LEU A 4 -2.72 -23.26 21.62
CA LEU A 4 -3.03 -21.96 21.03
C LEU A 4 -2.69 -21.97 19.54
N ASN A 5 -3.57 -21.40 18.72
CA ASN A 5 -3.29 -21.26 17.29
C ASN A 5 -2.06 -20.38 17.07
N ARG A 6 -1.06 -20.90 16.36
CA ARG A 6 0.19 -20.17 16.09
C ARG A 6 -0.04 -18.82 15.40
N GLU A 7 -0.98 -18.76 14.46
CA GLU A 7 -1.23 -17.56 13.65
C GLU A 7 -1.96 -16.50 14.46
N LEU A 8 -2.88 -16.91 15.32
CA LEU A 8 -3.59 -16.01 16.22
C LEU A 8 -2.67 -15.50 17.34
N SER A 9 -1.82 -16.35 17.90
CA SER A 9 -0.80 -15.93 18.88
C SER A 9 0.22 -14.98 18.28
N TRP A 10 0.53 -15.10 16.99
CA TRP A 10 1.38 -14.13 16.30
C TRP A 10 0.70 -12.75 16.23
N LEU A 11 -0.61 -12.70 15.96
CA LEU A 11 -1.36 -11.43 15.98
C LEU A 11 -1.40 -10.82 17.37
N ASP A 12 -1.54 -11.63 18.42
CA ASP A 12 -1.48 -11.16 19.81
C ASP A 12 -0.10 -10.58 20.14
N PHE A 13 0.98 -11.14 19.57
CA PHE A 13 2.32 -10.54 19.65
C PHE A 13 2.37 -9.19 18.94
N ASN A 14 1.91 -9.10 17.70
CA ASN A 14 1.97 -7.84 16.97
C ASN A 14 1.05 -6.76 17.59
N ALA A 15 -0.04 -7.16 18.25
CA ALA A 15 -0.87 -6.26 19.04
C ALA A 15 -0.11 -5.63 20.21
N ARG A 16 0.82 -6.36 20.85
CA ARG A 16 1.72 -5.79 21.88
C ARG A 16 2.72 -4.81 21.28
N VAL A 17 3.21 -5.05 20.07
CA VAL A 17 4.05 -4.07 19.34
C VAL A 17 3.27 -2.77 19.09
N LEU A 18 2.00 -2.88 18.69
CA LEU A 18 1.14 -1.69 18.53
C LEU A 18 0.90 -0.97 19.86
N HIS A 19 0.80 -1.72 20.96
CA HIS A 19 0.62 -1.12 22.29
C HIS A 19 1.79 -0.19 22.66
N GLU A 20 3.02 -0.50 22.27
CA GLU A 20 4.17 0.39 22.50
C GLU A 20 4.04 1.75 21.77
N ALA A 21 3.27 1.82 20.67
CA ALA A 21 2.94 3.09 20.03
C ALA A 21 1.83 3.88 20.75
N VAL A 22 0.94 3.18 21.46
CA VAL A 22 -0.14 3.75 22.25
C VAL A 22 0.37 4.26 23.60
N ASP A 23 1.41 3.64 24.15
CA ASP A 23 1.95 3.97 25.46
C ASP A 23 2.67 5.33 25.46
N GLU A 24 2.02 6.34 26.05
CA GLU A 24 2.53 7.70 26.18
C GLU A 24 3.80 7.81 27.05
N ARG A 25 4.17 6.75 27.79
CA ARG A 25 5.46 6.69 28.50
C ARG A 25 6.65 6.58 27.55
N ASN A 26 6.41 6.09 26.33
CA ASN A 26 7.44 6.01 25.30
C ASN A 26 7.63 7.37 24.61
N PRO A 27 8.87 7.76 24.27
CA PRO A 27 9.12 8.99 23.51
C PRO A 27 8.32 9.04 22.20
N LEU A 28 7.85 10.22 21.81
CA LEU A 28 6.98 10.43 20.65
C LEU A 28 7.52 9.82 19.33
N LEU A 29 8.82 9.97 19.08
CA LEU A 29 9.45 9.40 17.90
C LEU A 29 9.57 7.87 17.99
N GLU A 30 9.75 7.29 19.18
CA GLU A 30 9.74 5.84 19.36
C GLU A 30 8.33 5.27 19.15
N ARG A 31 7.28 5.97 19.62
CA ARG A 31 5.89 5.61 19.33
C ARG A 31 5.61 5.60 17.82
N THR A 32 6.13 6.60 17.10
CA THR A 32 6.06 6.66 15.62
C THR A 32 6.76 5.46 14.99
N ARG A 33 7.92 5.07 15.52
CA ARG A 33 8.67 3.89 15.07
C ARG A 33 7.89 2.60 15.30
N PHE A 34 7.23 2.44 16.45
CA PHE A 34 6.41 1.26 16.73
C PHE A 34 5.22 1.11 15.78
N LEU A 35 4.59 2.21 15.34
CA LEU A 35 3.58 2.14 14.26
C LEU A 35 4.16 1.57 12.96
N SER A 36 5.36 2.00 12.58
CA SER A 36 6.05 1.46 11.39
C SER A 36 6.43 -0.01 11.56
N ILE A 37 6.89 -0.43 12.75
CA ILE A 37 7.22 -1.82 13.03
C ILE A 37 5.95 -2.68 12.98
N PHE A 38 4.85 -2.23 13.57
CA PHE A 38 3.57 -2.94 13.54
C PHE A 38 3.09 -3.21 12.12
N THR A 39 3.11 -2.19 11.25
CA THR A 39 2.64 -2.31 9.85
C THR A 39 3.57 -3.20 9.03
N ARG A 40 4.89 -3.07 9.19
CA ARG A 40 5.86 -3.97 8.54
C ARG A 40 5.66 -5.43 8.95
N ASN A 41 5.55 -5.70 10.26
CA ASN A 41 5.30 -7.05 10.75
C ASN A 41 4.00 -7.61 10.16
N LEU A 42 2.95 -6.78 10.09
CA LEU A 42 1.68 -7.19 9.53
C LEU A 42 1.81 -7.51 8.03
N ASP A 43 2.56 -6.71 7.27
CA ASP A 43 2.86 -6.99 5.86
C ASP A 43 3.53 -8.37 5.71
N GLU A 44 4.60 -8.65 6.49
CA GLU A 44 5.29 -9.95 6.49
C GLU A 44 4.35 -11.11 6.87
N PHE A 45 3.46 -10.91 7.84
CA PHE A 45 2.44 -11.90 8.22
C PHE A 45 1.49 -12.23 7.07
N PHE A 46 1.04 -11.22 6.32
CA PHE A 46 0.20 -11.44 5.15
C PHE A 46 0.96 -12.14 4.01
N GLN A 47 2.20 -11.71 3.75
CA GLN A 47 3.03 -12.27 2.68
C GLN A 47 3.35 -13.75 2.92
N VAL A 48 3.57 -14.18 4.16
CA VAL A 48 4.00 -15.56 4.45
C VAL A 48 2.85 -16.41 5.00
N ARG A 49 2.25 -15.99 6.11
CA ARG A 49 1.33 -16.85 6.90
C ARG A 49 -0.05 -16.89 6.28
N VAL A 50 -0.62 -15.74 5.94
CA VAL A 50 -1.93 -15.67 5.28
C VAL A 50 -1.86 -16.29 3.89
N ALA A 51 -0.75 -16.09 3.16
CA ALA A 51 -0.52 -16.74 1.88
C ALA A 51 -0.57 -18.28 1.98
N GLY A 52 0.16 -18.85 2.94
CA GLY A 52 0.16 -20.29 3.21
C GLY A 52 -1.22 -20.84 3.57
N LEU A 53 -1.98 -20.13 4.41
CA LEU A 53 -3.36 -20.50 4.75
C LEU A 53 -4.28 -20.47 3.53
N ARG A 54 -4.19 -19.44 2.69
CA ARG A 54 -4.99 -19.35 1.45
C ARG A 54 -4.63 -20.47 0.46
N GLN A 55 -3.36 -20.87 0.41
CA GLN A 55 -2.93 -21.99 -0.41
C GLN A 55 -3.55 -23.30 0.08
N GLN A 56 -3.51 -23.58 1.40
CA GLN A 56 -4.14 -24.77 1.99
C GLN A 56 -5.63 -24.86 1.67
N VAL A 57 -6.37 -23.74 1.78
CA VAL A 57 -7.78 -23.68 1.41
C VAL A 57 -7.96 -23.98 -0.09
N ALA A 58 -7.14 -23.40 -0.96
CA ALA A 58 -7.25 -23.59 -2.40
C ALA A 58 -7.00 -25.04 -2.86
N VAL A 59 -6.12 -25.78 -2.18
CA VAL A 59 -5.86 -27.20 -2.49
C VAL A 59 -6.77 -28.16 -1.72
N GLY A 60 -7.80 -27.63 -1.03
CA GLY A 60 -8.77 -28.44 -0.27
C GLY A 60 -8.16 -29.17 0.92
N HIS A 61 -7.02 -28.73 1.46
CA HIS A 61 -6.44 -29.34 2.66
C HIS A 61 -7.34 -29.04 3.86
N SER A 62 -8.08 -30.05 4.31
CA SER A 62 -9.08 -29.92 5.38
C SER A 62 -8.59 -30.40 6.75
N SER A 63 -7.32 -30.81 6.88
CA SER A 63 -6.81 -31.27 8.17
C SER A 63 -6.79 -30.09 9.16
N PRO A 64 -7.53 -30.19 10.28
CA PRO A 64 -7.53 -29.13 11.28
C PRO A 64 -6.16 -29.00 11.95
N PHE A 65 -5.86 -27.79 12.41
CA PHE A 65 -4.70 -27.50 13.24
C PHE A 65 -4.82 -28.19 14.61
N PRO A 66 -3.74 -28.24 15.43
CA PRO A 66 -3.76 -28.88 16.75
C PRO A 66 -4.80 -28.33 17.74
N ASP A 67 -5.32 -27.13 17.49
CA ASP A 67 -6.39 -26.48 18.24
C ASP A 67 -7.80 -26.78 17.71
N GLY A 68 -7.91 -27.61 16.66
CA GLY A 68 -9.17 -28.04 16.05
C GLY A 68 -9.69 -27.10 14.95
N LEU A 69 -9.03 -25.98 14.66
CA LEU A 69 -9.49 -25.04 13.63
C LEU A 69 -9.04 -25.46 12.24
N SER A 70 -9.89 -25.24 11.23
CA SER A 70 -9.52 -25.32 9.82
C SER A 70 -8.82 -24.04 9.34
N ALA A 71 -8.11 -24.11 8.21
CA ALA A 71 -7.48 -22.93 7.60
C ALA A 71 -8.48 -21.81 7.26
N SER A 72 -9.70 -22.16 6.86
CA SER A 72 -10.76 -21.17 6.60
C SER A 72 -11.18 -20.44 7.87
N GLU A 73 -11.41 -21.17 8.96
CA GLU A 73 -11.77 -20.58 10.26
C GLU A 73 -10.64 -19.71 10.83
N VAL A 74 -9.38 -20.12 10.62
CA VAL A 74 -8.22 -19.30 11.00
C VAL A 74 -8.19 -18.00 10.20
N LEU A 75 -8.41 -18.03 8.88
CA LEU A 75 -8.47 -16.82 8.04
C LEU A 75 -9.58 -15.86 8.48
N GLU A 76 -10.77 -16.37 8.80
CA GLU A 76 -11.87 -15.56 9.35
C GLU A 76 -11.48 -14.91 10.68
N ARG A 77 -10.89 -15.69 11.60
CA ARG A 77 -10.43 -15.18 12.90
C ARG A 77 -9.28 -14.19 12.80
N ILE A 78 -8.41 -14.34 11.79
CA ILE A 78 -7.37 -13.36 11.46
C ILE A 78 -8.03 -12.04 11.07
N ARG A 79 -9.01 -12.07 10.15
CA ARG A 79 -9.73 -10.87 9.71
C ARG A 79 -10.38 -10.15 10.90
N THR A 80 -11.09 -10.89 11.76
CA THR A 80 -11.75 -10.33 12.95
C THR A 80 -10.76 -9.67 13.92
N ARG A 81 -9.54 -10.20 14.06
CA ARG A 81 -8.50 -9.60 14.91
C ARG A 81 -7.77 -8.42 14.26
N VAL A 82 -7.51 -8.48 12.96
CA VAL A 82 -6.72 -7.48 12.25
C VAL A 82 -7.49 -6.16 12.10
N LEU A 83 -8.78 -6.19 11.81
CA LEU A 83 -9.56 -4.97 11.55
C LEU A 83 -9.53 -3.97 12.74
N PRO A 84 -9.79 -4.38 14.00
CA PRO A 84 -9.67 -3.47 15.15
C PRO A 84 -8.24 -2.95 15.37
N LEU A 85 -7.20 -3.74 15.05
CA LEU A 85 -5.81 -3.30 15.19
C LEU A 85 -5.45 -2.23 14.16
N ILE A 86 -5.94 -2.35 12.92
CA ILE A 86 -5.77 -1.32 11.88
C ILE A 86 -6.49 -0.04 12.29
N GLU A 87 -7.69 -0.14 12.86
CA GLU A 87 -8.41 1.02 13.37
C GLU A 87 -7.67 1.71 14.51
N LEU A 88 -7.16 0.94 15.49
CA LEU A 88 -6.34 1.46 16.57
C LEU A 88 -5.08 2.15 16.04
N HIS A 89 -4.34 1.50 15.13
CA HIS A 89 -3.18 2.09 14.47
C HIS A 89 -3.52 3.44 13.82
N SER A 90 -4.64 3.52 13.12
CA SER A 90 -5.05 4.75 12.42
C SER A 90 -5.36 5.89 13.38
N ARG A 91 -6.05 5.60 14.49
CA ARG A 91 -6.32 6.58 15.56
C ARG A 91 -5.04 7.02 16.27
N THR A 92 -4.16 6.08 16.60
CA THR A 92 -2.86 6.36 17.24
C THR A 92 -1.98 7.21 16.33
N PHE A 93 -1.94 6.93 15.03
CA PHE A 93 -1.22 7.76 14.07
C PHE A 93 -1.77 9.18 14.01
N ALA A 94 -3.10 9.36 14.02
CA ALA A 94 -3.71 10.68 14.05
C ALA A 94 -3.35 11.47 15.32
N ALA A 95 -3.35 10.82 16.48
CA ALA A 95 -2.92 11.42 17.75
C ALA A 95 -1.43 11.84 17.70
N ILE A 96 -0.55 10.91 17.30
CA ILE A 96 0.89 11.18 17.17
C ILE A 96 1.16 12.33 16.18
N ARG A 97 0.41 12.43 15.07
CA ARG A 97 0.53 13.57 14.15
C ARG A 97 0.19 14.89 14.80
N ALA A 98 -0.82 14.93 15.68
CA ALA A 98 -1.17 16.14 16.42
C ALA A 98 -0.06 16.51 17.43
N GLU A 99 0.42 15.53 18.20
CA GLU A 99 1.52 15.72 19.16
C GLU A 99 2.82 16.19 18.47
N LEU A 100 3.16 15.62 17.31
CA LEU A 100 4.31 16.06 16.51
C LEU A 100 4.18 17.52 16.09
N ALA A 101 2.97 17.96 15.75
CA ALA A 101 2.72 19.33 15.34
C ALA A 101 2.90 20.34 16.48
N GLU A 102 2.63 19.95 17.72
CA GLU A 102 2.93 20.73 18.93
C GLU A 102 4.44 20.90 19.13
N GLU A 103 5.23 19.87 18.81
CA GLU A 103 6.70 19.90 18.79
C GLU A 103 7.29 20.55 17.52
N GLY A 104 6.45 21.13 16.67
CA GLY A 104 6.85 21.85 15.45
C GLY A 104 7.17 20.96 14.24
N ILE A 105 6.90 19.66 14.31
CA ILE A 105 7.02 18.71 13.19
C ILE A 105 5.65 18.51 12.56
N ARG A 106 5.45 19.00 11.33
CA ARG A 106 4.12 18.97 10.70
C ARG A 106 4.11 18.08 9.47
N ILE A 107 3.09 17.24 9.36
CA ILE A 107 2.72 16.57 8.09
C ILE A 107 1.45 17.24 7.61
N VAL A 108 1.54 18.02 6.54
CA VAL A 108 0.43 18.82 5.99
C VAL A 108 -0.03 18.23 4.66
N SER A 109 -1.30 18.46 4.32
CA SER A 109 -1.87 18.17 3.01
C SER A 109 -1.55 19.28 1.99
N TYR A 110 -1.69 18.96 0.71
CA TYR A 110 -1.46 19.88 -0.40
C TYR A 110 -2.36 21.13 -0.33
N ASP A 111 -3.62 20.93 0.08
CA ASP A 111 -4.63 22.00 0.15
C ASP A 111 -4.43 22.93 1.36
N GLU A 112 -3.67 22.52 2.37
CA GLU A 112 -3.32 23.36 3.53
C GLU A 112 -2.24 24.41 3.21
N ARG A 113 -1.66 24.38 1.99
CA ARG A 113 -0.54 25.25 1.58
C ARG A 113 -0.74 25.91 0.21
N PRO A 114 -1.88 26.58 -0.06
CA PRO A 114 -2.16 27.22 -1.35
C PRO A 114 -1.06 28.21 -1.77
N GLU A 115 -0.47 28.91 -0.80
CA GLU A 115 0.58 29.90 -1.03
C GLU A 115 1.88 29.32 -1.59
N ARG A 116 2.10 28.00 -1.46
CA ARG A 116 3.30 27.30 -1.94
C ARG A 116 3.05 26.42 -3.16
N GLN A 117 1.82 26.27 -3.63
CA GLN A 117 1.48 25.32 -4.69
C GLN A 117 2.27 25.54 -5.98
N ALA A 118 2.53 26.80 -6.38
CA ALA A 118 3.35 27.10 -7.55
C ALA A 118 4.81 26.62 -7.39
N GLU A 119 5.39 26.83 -6.22
CA GLU A 119 6.74 26.35 -5.88
C GLU A 119 6.78 24.81 -5.86
N LEU A 120 5.80 24.18 -5.20
CA LEU A 120 5.69 22.73 -5.11
C LEU A 120 5.50 22.09 -6.48
N ARG A 121 4.72 22.70 -7.36
CA ARG A 121 4.54 22.27 -8.75
C ARG A 121 5.84 22.33 -9.54
N GLN A 122 6.60 23.42 -9.41
CA GLN A 122 7.89 23.52 -10.09
C GLN A 122 8.86 22.43 -9.60
N ARG A 123 8.96 22.25 -8.27
CA ARG A 123 9.76 21.17 -7.70
C ARG A 123 9.27 19.77 -8.11
N PHE A 124 7.96 19.56 -8.26
CA PHE A 124 7.41 18.32 -8.80
C PHE A 124 7.91 18.07 -10.23
N LEU A 125 7.87 19.08 -11.10
CA LEU A 125 8.36 18.98 -12.47
C LEU A 125 9.85 18.66 -12.54
N ASP A 126 10.64 19.23 -11.63
CA ASP A 126 12.10 19.09 -11.63
C ASP A 126 12.58 17.79 -10.96
N GLU A 127 11.95 17.38 -9.84
CA GLU A 127 12.43 16.28 -8.99
C GLU A 127 11.62 14.98 -9.12
N ILE A 128 10.30 15.07 -9.35
CA ILE A 128 9.37 13.93 -9.25
C ILE A 128 8.94 13.44 -10.63
N PHE A 129 8.48 14.34 -11.49
CA PHE A 129 7.97 14.02 -12.83
C PHE A 129 8.94 13.16 -13.67
N PRO A 130 10.27 13.40 -13.69
CA PRO A 130 11.20 12.63 -14.53
C PRO A 130 11.29 11.14 -14.18
N VAL A 131 10.86 10.74 -12.97
CA VAL A 131 10.90 9.36 -12.49
C VAL A 131 9.52 8.71 -12.43
N LEU A 132 8.48 9.39 -12.93
CA LEU A 132 7.13 8.86 -12.99
C LEU A 132 6.84 8.25 -14.36
N THR A 133 6.22 7.09 -14.35
CA THR A 133 5.75 6.41 -15.57
C THR A 133 4.30 5.97 -15.38
N PRO A 134 3.33 6.73 -15.91
CA PRO A 134 1.93 6.30 -15.95
C PRO A 134 1.78 5.05 -16.82
N LEU A 135 1.06 4.05 -16.32
CA LEU A 135 0.72 2.84 -17.07
C LEU A 135 -0.77 2.84 -17.36
N ALA A 136 -1.15 3.21 -18.58
CA ALA A 136 -2.54 3.15 -19.05
C ALA A 136 -2.97 1.69 -19.26
N VAL A 137 -4.27 1.43 -19.01
CA VAL A 137 -4.91 0.15 -19.26
C VAL A 137 -5.98 0.33 -20.32
N ASP A 138 -5.83 -0.38 -21.42
CA ASP A 138 -6.73 -0.35 -22.58
C ASP A 138 -6.67 -1.73 -23.30
N PRO A 139 -7.49 -1.99 -24.33
CA PRO A 139 -7.49 -3.28 -25.02
C PRO A 139 -6.13 -3.69 -25.63
N GLY A 140 -5.27 -2.71 -25.97
CA GLY A 140 -3.91 -2.93 -26.45
C GLY A 140 -2.87 -3.05 -25.32
N HIS A 141 -3.18 -2.52 -24.13
CA HIS A 141 -2.32 -2.52 -22.95
C HIS A 141 -3.03 -3.17 -21.76
N PRO A 142 -2.85 -4.50 -21.54
CA PRO A 142 -3.52 -5.21 -20.46
C PRO A 142 -3.10 -4.70 -19.08
N PHE A 143 -3.92 -5.00 -18.07
CA PHE A 143 -3.68 -4.54 -16.70
C PHE A 143 -2.27 -4.90 -16.22
N PRO A 144 -1.45 -3.92 -15.77
CA PRO A 144 -0.05 -4.15 -15.49
C PRO A 144 0.14 -5.00 -14.23
N TYR A 145 1.29 -5.67 -14.15
CA TYR A 145 1.70 -6.30 -12.91
C TYR A 145 1.88 -5.24 -11.81
N ILE A 146 1.20 -5.43 -10.68
CA ILE A 146 1.38 -4.58 -9.50
C ILE A 146 2.44 -5.20 -8.59
N SER A 147 3.56 -4.47 -8.44
CA SER A 147 4.65 -4.83 -7.53
C SER A 147 4.16 -4.97 -6.09
N ASP A 148 4.75 -5.92 -5.37
CA ASP A 148 4.41 -6.16 -3.97
C ASP A 148 4.72 -4.94 -3.08
N LEU A 149 3.80 -4.65 -2.16
CA LEU A 149 3.83 -3.51 -1.24
C LEU A 149 4.03 -2.12 -1.89
N SER A 150 3.90 -2.03 -3.20
CA SER A 150 4.04 -0.78 -3.94
C SER A 150 2.79 0.09 -3.77
N LEU A 151 2.95 1.23 -3.10
CA LEU A 151 1.93 2.27 -3.10
C LEU A 151 1.73 2.76 -4.53
N SER A 152 0.47 2.79 -4.98
CA SER A 152 0.10 3.20 -6.34
C SER A 152 -1.17 4.05 -6.30
N LEU A 153 -1.33 4.94 -7.28
CA LEU A 153 -2.58 5.62 -7.57
C LEU A 153 -3.31 4.89 -8.70
N ALA A 154 -4.58 4.60 -8.49
CA ALA A 154 -5.54 4.25 -9.52
C ALA A 154 -6.17 5.55 -10.01
N VAL A 155 -5.98 5.91 -11.27
CA VAL A 155 -6.44 7.17 -11.85
C VAL A 155 -7.42 6.88 -12.97
N THR A 156 -8.62 7.45 -12.90
CA THR A 156 -9.59 7.42 -13.99
C THR A 156 -9.51 8.74 -14.75
N VAL A 157 -9.21 8.66 -16.04
CA VAL A 157 -9.17 9.82 -16.93
C VAL A 157 -10.24 9.70 -18.02
N ARG A 158 -10.68 10.83 -18.55
CA ARG A 158 -11.62 10.93 -19.66
C ARG A 158 -10.99 11.71 -20.80
N ASP A 159 -11.10 11.16 -22.01
CA ASP A 159 -10.84 11.90 -23.22
C ASP A 159 -12.00 12.90 -23.45
N PRO A 160 -11.75 14.21 -23.48
CA PRO A 160 -12.81 15.21 -23.62
C PRO A 160 -13.46 15.21 -25.02
N ASP A 161 -12.76 14.74 -26.05
CA ASP A 161 -13.24 14.73 -27.44
C ASP A 161 -14.12 13.50 -27.72
N THR A 162 -13.70 12.32 -27.22
CA THR A 162 -14.41 11.05 -27.45
C THR A 162 -15.35 10.66 -26.31
N GLY A 163 -15.14 11.22 -25.12
CA GLY A 163 -15.82 10.83 -23.88
C GLY A 163 -15.35 9.48 -23.32
N GLU A 164 -14.36 8.83 -23.93
CA GLU A 164 -13.85 7.54 -23.51
C GLU A 164 -13.17 7.65 -22.13
N ARG A 165 -13.54 6.75 -21.22
CA ARG A 165 -12.87 6.64 -19.91
C ARG A 165 -11.75 5.62 -19.99
N ARG A 166 -10.59 5.99 -19.46
CA ARG A 166 -9.41 5.11 -19.37
C ARG A 166 -8.93 5.03 -17.93
N PHE A 167 -8.42 3.86 -17.58
CA PHE A 167 -7.78 3.64 -16.30
C PHE A 167 -6.27 3.77 -16.48
N ALA A 168 -5.60 4.43 -15.54
CA ALA A 168 -4.16 4.47 -15.47
C ALA A 168 -3.70 4.14 -14.06
N ARG A 169 -2.63 3.35 -13.99
CA ARG A 169 -1.91 3.07 -12.75
C ARG A 169 -0.67 3.93 -12.69
N LEU A 170 -0.45 4.60 -11.56
CA LEU A 170 0.76 5.36 -11.31
C LEU A 170 1.46 4.82 -10.05
N LYS A 171 2.71 4.37 -10.19
CA LYS A 171 3.52 3.91 -9.06
C LYS A 171 4.04 5.12 -8.29
N VAL A 172 3.89 5.14 -6.97
CA VAL A 172 4.64 6.09 -6.14
C VAL A 172 6.11 5.61 -6.09
N PRO A 173 7.07 6.40 -6.59
CA PRO A 173 8.43 5.93 -6.80
C PRO A 173 9.16 5.77 -5.45
N PRO A 174 9.62 4.55 -5.10
CA PRO A 174 10.25 4.30 -3.80
C PRO A 174 11.65 4.90 -3.66
N VAL A 175 12.27 5.30 -4.78
CA VAL A 175 13.56 6.00 -4.80
C VAL A 175 13.48 7.40 -4.17
N LEU A 176 12.28 7.99 -4.14
CA LEU A 176 12.04 9.29 -3.51
C LEU A 176 11.52 9.11 -2.08
N PRO A 177 11.90 10.01 -1.15
CA PRO A 177 11.37 9.97 0.21
C PRO A 177 9.86 10.22 0.21
N ARG A 178 9.09 9.33 0.84
CA ARG A 178 7.63 9.49 0.95
C ARG A 178 7.23 10.73 1.75
N LEU A 179 8.02 11.10 2.75
CA LEU A 179 7.89 12.39 3.45
C LEU A 179 8.76 13.40 2.73
N TRP A 180 8.14 14.19 1.85
CA TRP A 180 8.85 15.21 1.09
C TRP A 180 8.88 16.51 1.88
N GLU A 181 10.07 17.06 2.12
CA GLU A 181 10.22 18.29 2.89
C GLU A 181 9.75 19.49 2.08
N VAL A 182 8.76 20.20 2.62
CA VAL A 182 8.11 21.37 2.02
C VAL A 182 8.28 22.60 2.90
N GLY A 183 9.29 22.62 3.77
CA GLY A 183 9.55 23.72 4.70
C GLY A 183 10.25 23.20 5.96
N SER A 184 10.70 24.11 6.83
CA SER A 184 11.41 23.70 8.05
C SER A 184 10.53 22.77 8.89
N ARG A 185 10.98 21.52 9.04
CA ARG A 185 10.27 20.44 9.77
C ARG A 185 8.81 20.27 9.33
N THR A 186 8.51 20.60 8.08
CA THR A 186 7.18 20.49 7.49
C THR A 186 7.26 19.59 6.27
N TYR A 187 6.46 18.54 6.27
CA TYR A 187 6.49 17.47 5.28
C TYR A 187 5.13 17.32 4.62
N MET A 188 5.13 16.88 3.37
CA MET A 188 3.94 16.46 2.63
C MET A 188 4.15 15.04 2.12
N LEU A 189 3.07 14.27 2.04
CA LEU A 189 3.15 12.92 1.49
C LEU A 189 3.37 12.98 -0.02
N LEU A 190 4.36 12.25 -0.52
CA LEU A 190 4.74 12.23 -1.93
C LEU A 190 3.54 11.93 -2.84
N GLU A 191 2.69 10.98 -2.44
CA GLU A 191 1.48 10.64 -3.18
C GLU A 191 0.48 11.81 -3.33
N GLN A 192 0.44 12.76 -2.39
CA GLN A 192 -0.43 13.94 -2.50
C GLN A 192 0.12 14.97 -3.50
N ILE A 193 1.44 15.12 -3.56
CA ILE A 193 2.09 16.01 -4.54
C ILE A 193 1.89 15.45 -5.95
N ILE A 194 2.01 14.13 -6.10
CA ILE A 194 1.73 13.43 -7.36
C ILE A 194 0.25 13.61 -7.75
N ALA A 195 -0.67 13.35 -6.82
CA ALA A 195 -2.11 13.49 -7.06
C ALA A 195 -2.50 14.92 -7.48
N ALA A 196 -1.91 15.93 -6.87
CA ALA A 196 -2.17 17.33 -7.18
C ALA A 196 -1.65 17.79 -8.55
N ASN A 197 -0.80 17.00 -9.21
CA ASN A 197 -0.18 17.32 -10.51
C ASN A 197 -0.46 16.25 -11.59
N LEU A 198 -1.55 15.50 -11.44
CA LEU A 198 -1.96 14.50 -12.44
C LEU A 198 -2.24 15.10 -13.81
N ASP A 199 -2.62 16.38 -13.88
CA ASP A 199 -2.86 17.09 -15.13
C ASP A 199 -1.61 17.15 -16.03
N VAL A 200 -0.42 17.19 -15.43
CA VAL A 200 0.86 17.14 -16.16
C VAL A 200 1.12 15.74 -16.74
N LEU A 201 0.70 14.70 -16.03
CA LEU A 201 0.92 13.30 -16.42
C LEU A 201 -0.08 12.81 -17.48
N PHE A 202 -1.23 13.47 -17.59
CA PHE A 202 -2.29 13.13 -18.54
C PHE A 202 -2.67 14.34 -19.40
N PRO A 203 -1.75 14.86 -20.23
CA PRO A 203 -2.01 16.06 -21.04
C PRO A 203 -3.16 15.81 -22.01
N GLY A 204 -4.09 16.77 -22.09
CA GLY A 204 -5.28 16.68 -22.95
C GLY A 204 -6.39 15.79 -22.41
N MET A 205 -6.20 15.13 -21.27
CA MET A 205 -7.22 14.32 -20.62
C MET A 205 -7.80 15.04 -19.41
N GLU A 206 -9.05 14.74 -19.08
CA GLU A 206 -9.69 15.18 -17.85
C GLU A 206 -9.51 14.12 -16.76
N VAL A 207 -8.86 14.47 -15.66
CA VAL A 207 -8.73 13.60 -14.49
C VAL A 207 -10.06 13.61 -13.73
N LEU A 208 -10.74 12.47 -13.67
CA LEU A 208 -12.04 12.33 -13.00
C LEU A 208 -11.89 12.03 -11.51
N GLU A 209 -11.02 11.09 -11.18
CA GLU A 209 -10.79 10.62 -9.81
C GLU A 209 -9.44 9.93 -9.71
N HIS A 210 -8.89 9.89 -8.49
CA HIS A 210 -7.74 9.08 -8.16
C HIS A 210 -7.89 8.47 -6.78
N HIS A 211 -7.35 7.26 -6.59
CA HIS A 211 -7.40 6.57 -5.30
C HIS A 211 -6.11 5.83 -5.02
N LEU A 212 -5.66 5.89 -3.77
CA LEU A 212 -4.50 5.10 -3.34
C LEU A 212 -4.88 3.63 -3.22
N PHE A 213 -3.96 2.77 -3.65
CA PHE A 213 -4.05 1.34 -3.39
C PHE A 213 -2.66 0.71 -3.25
N ARG A 214 -2.64 -0.44 -2.60
CA ARG A 214 -1.45 -1.28 -2.44
C ARG A 214 -1.84 -2.74 -2.45
N VAL A 215 -0.99 -3.57 -3.05
CA VAL A 215 -1.17 -5.02 -3.09
C VAL A 215 -0.11 -5.69 -2.23
N THR A 216 -0.51 -6.69 -1.46
CA THR A 216 0.42 -7.62 -0.79
C THR A 216 0.35 -8.98 -1.47
N ARG A 217 1.51 -9.54 -1.81
CA ARG A 217 1.71 -10.81 -2.50
C ARG A 217 2.42 -11.82 -1.62
N ASN A 218 2.33 -13.10 -1.98
CA ASN A 218 3.11 -14.14 -1.31
C ASN A 218 4.62 -13.86 -1.47
N ALA A 219 5.42 -14.07 -0.42
CA ALA A 219 6.88 -13.86 -0.42
C ALA A 219 7.68 -14.97 -1.15
N ASP A 220 7.03 -16.01 -1.69
CA ASP A 220 7.72 -17.02 -2.51
C ASP A 220 8.31 -16.38 -3.78
N LEU A 221 9.63 -16.10 -3.70
CA LEU A 221 10.56 -15.66 -4.75
C LEU A 221 10.16 -14.38 -5.51
N SER A 222 10.36 -13.22 -4.89
CA SER A 222 10.51 -11.97 -5.64
C SER A 222 11.91 -11.90 -6.26
N ILE A 223 12.03 -12.03 -7.57
CA ILE A 223 13.19 -11.51 -8.32
C ILE A 223 12.82 -10.08 -8.74
N GLU A 224 13.67 -9.13 -8.39
CA GLU A 224 13.68 -7.81 -9.01
C GLU A 224 14.25 -7.98 -10.43
N GLU A 225 13.45 -7.72 -11.47
CA GLU A 225 13.98 -7.61 -12.84
C GLU A 225 13.71 -6.20 -13.37
N ASP A 226 14.81 -5.51 -13.67
CA ASP A 226 14.92 -4.40 -14.60
C ASP A 226 14.94 -4.98 -16.04
N GLU A 227 14.04 -4.44 -16.88
CA GLU A 227 13.97 -4.37 -18.35
C GLU A 227 14.50 -5.49 -19.30
N ALA A 228 13.60 -5.89 -20.22
CA ALA A 228 13.75 -6.12 -21.67
C ALA A 228 13.60 -7.56 -22.28
N ASP A 229 12.57 -7.61 -23.14
CA ASP A 229 12.34 -8.28 -24.44
C ASP A 229 12.15 -9.81 -24.67
N ASP A 230 10.93 -10.06 -25.17
CA ASP A 230 10.44 -10.96 -26.22
C ASP A 230 11.28 -12.12 -26.79
N LEU A 231 10.75 -13.32 -26.56
CA LEU A 231 10.35 -14.41 -27.50
C LEU A 231 10.26 -15.76 -26.75
N LEU A 232 10.23 -15.72 -25.42
CA LEU A 232 10.03 -16.82 -24.49
C LEU A 232 8.61 -16.84 -23.87
N LEU A 233 7.70 -16.00 -24.39
CA LEU A 233 6.44 -15.58 -23.77
C LEU A 233 5.48 -16.72 -23.35
N ALA A 234 5.33 -17.79 -24.12
CA ALA A 234 4.32 -18.81 -23.84
C ALA A 234 4.75 -19.85 -22.78
N ILE A 235 6.05 -20.17 -22.70
CA ILE A 235 6.60 -21.05 -21.65
C ILE A 235 6.93 -20.20 -20.41
N GLU A 236 7.33 -18.94 -20.60
CA GLU A 236 7.47 -17.98 -19.52
C GLU A 236 6.14 -17.63 -18.87
N GLU A 237 4.99 -17.57 -19.52
CA GLU A 237 3.74 -17.19 -18.85
C GLU A 237 3.35 -18.16 -17.72
N GLU A 238 3.50 -19.47 -17.92
CA GLU A 238 3.19 -20.48 -16.92
C GLU A 238 4.24 -20.49 -15.78
N LEU A 239 5.51 -20.25 -16.11
CA LEU A 239 6.61 -20.09 -15.15
C LEU A 239 6.60 -18.73 -14.44
N ARG A 240 6.14 -17.65 -15.09
CA ARG A 240 5.94 -16.28 -14.57
C ARG A 240 4.78 -16.26 -13.58
N LYS A 241 3.67 -16.95 -13.89
CA LYS A 241 2.57 -17.15 -12.94
C LYS A 241 3.00 -17.90 -11.66
N ARG A 242 4.05 -18.73 -11.73
CA ARG A 242 4.71 -19.35 -10.56
C ARG A 242 5.82 -18.47 -9.94
N ARG A 243 6.49 -17.60 -10.72
CA ARG A 243 7.53 -16.65 -10.25
C ARG A 243 6.93 -15.44 -9.52
N PHE A 244 5.66 -15.10 -9.74
CA PHE A 244 5.01 -14.01 -9.01
C PHE A 244 4.15 -14.53 -7.86
N GLY A 245 4.43 -14.05 -6.65
CA GLY A 245 3.57 -14.30 -5.50
C GLY A 245 2.10 -13.97 -5.79
N LYS A 246 1.20 -14.91 -5.48
CA LYS A 246 -0.25 -14.69 -5.57
C LYS A 246 -0.67 -13.52 -4.68
N VAL A 247 -1.66 -12.75 -5.13
CA VAL A 247 -2.21 -11.64 -4.33
C VAL A 247 -2.90 -12.20 -3.08
N VAL A 248 -2.54 -11.66 -1.93
CA VAL A 248 -3.02 -12.10 -0.62
C VAL A 248 -3.90 -11.04 0.04
N ARG A 249 -3.58 -9.75 -0.18
CA ARG A 249 -4.33 -8.60 0.34
C ARG A 249 -4.33 -7.46 -0.66
N LEU A 250 -5.46 -6.77 -0.75
CA LEU A 250 -5.60 -5.49 -1.43
C LEU A 250 -6.02 -4.46 -0.39
N GLU A 251 -5.28 -3.37 -0.31
CA GLU A 251 -5.58 -2.22 0.53
C GLU A 251 -5.95 -1.06 -0.40
N VAL A 252 -7.08 -0.41 -0.13
CA VAL A 252 -7.58 0.71 -0.93
C VAL A 252 -7.94 1.87 -0.02
N GLU A 253 -7.82 3.07 -0.55
CA GLU A 253 -8.33 4.27 0.07
C GLU A 253 -9.83 4.16 0.30
N ARG A 254 -10.33 4.66 1.43
CA ARG A 254 -11.75 4.59 1.80
C ARG A 254 -12.66 5.28 0.75
N SER A 255 -12.14 6.30 0.06
CA SER A 255 -12.86 7.03 -0.98
C SER A 255 -13.01 6.25 -2.28
N MET A 256 -12.28 5.14 -2.46
CA MET A 256 -12.36 4.34 -3.69
C MET A 256 -13.78 3.78 -3.85
N PRO A 257 -14.44 4.02 -5.01
CA PRO A 257 -15.79 3.54 -5.25
C PRO A 257 -15.84 2.02 -5.18
N HIS A 258 -16.93 1.49 -4.62
CA HIS A 258 -17.21 0.06 -4.67
C HIS A 258 -17.56 -0.35 -6.10
N ALA A 259 -17.00 -1.47 -6.55
CA ALA A 259 -17.36 -2.11 -7.80
C ALA A 259 -18.81 -2.64 -7.77
#